data_AF-A0A1J4SWX9-F1
#
_entry.id   AF-A0A1J4SWX9-F1
#
_cell.length_a   1.000
_cell.length_b   1.000
_cell.length_c   1.000
_cell.angle_alpha   90.00
_cell.angle_beta   90.00
_cell.angle_gamma   90.00
#
_symmetry.space_group_name_H-M   'P 1'
#
loop_
_entity.id
_entity.type
_entity.pdbx_description
1 polymer ?
#
loop_
_entity_poly.entity_id
_entity_poly.type
_entity_poly.pdbx_seq_one_letter_code
_entity_poly.pdbx_strand_id
1 'polypeptide(L)'
;MRILIILLLLLPGAARGAGPGPYYFIAVQNGSYNFAGGEAQLEESYKALQGMVKLANAQNVRLTLLFSPQYAFYIASAPVRLEELNGWKKNGHEIGAYHQGPASRAWDGYSDLPAKDLAAIRKEKPGGRPVPGHQEYFAALDGLEPDLKAGCMEDRTDKKFLTASPVYEICGGLSRNIAVESEKPGAGGRGISEFIAVSGGAQSVKKTLACFHPADKAGIEAAKLSFSGLSDGAYGASFKSSPNEFGAFYSWLSFLRSIDPEGLRSRTVSALAAGKILTERQAAAIKPLKKKKKQSLKPEPEVSTQDVTRQDVPRLKPVRSFYGKVGKMIFGPPNRQRKPDKTGYCGDGICDAFERAYAGRCPRDCGQ
;
A
#
# COMPACT_ATOMS: atom_id res chain seq x y z
N MET A 1 61.62 -25.53 -17.05
CA MET A 1 60.39 -24.81 -17.45
C MET A 1 59.38 -24.95 -16.32
N ARG A 2 59.28 -23.97 -15.41
CA ARG A 2 58.35 -23.98 -14.28
C ARG A 2 57.19 -23.04 -14.62
N ILE A 3 56.00 -23.62 -14.79
CA ILE A 3 54.76 -22.88 -15.08
C ILE A 3 54.28 -22.27 -13.78
N LEU A 4 54.35 -20.93 -13.69
CA LEU A 4 53.80 -20.15 -12.59
C LEU A 4 52.32 -19.90 -12.91
N ILE A 5 51.43 -20.68 -12.30
CA ILE A 5 49.98 -20.44 -12.34
C ILE A 5 49.70 -19.29 -11.37
N ILE A 6 49.49 -18.09 -11.91
CA ILE A 6 48.99 -16.94 -11.15
C ILE A 6 47.49 -17.17 -10.96
N LEU A 7 47.14 -17.65 -9.77
CA LEU A 7 45.77 -17.75 -9.28
C LEU A 7 45.27 -16.33 -8.98
N LEU A 8 44.60 -15.68 -9.94
CA LEU A 8 43.84 -14.46 -9.70
C LEU A 8 42.70 -14.81 -8.74
N LEU A 9 42.86 -14.42 -7.47
CA LEU A 9 41.80 -14.44 -6.47
C LEU A 9 40.68 -13.50 -6.93
N LEU A 10 39.62 -14.10 -7.48
CA LEU A 10 38.29 -13.50 -7.60
C LEU A 10 37.73 -13.31 -6.19
N LEU A 11 38.20 -12.27 -5.50
CA LEU A 11 37.48 -11.73 -4.35
C LEU A 11 36.17 -11.14 -4.91
N PRO A 12 34.98 -11.60 -4.47
CA PRO A 12 33.74 -10.91 -4.78
C PRO A 12 33.90 -9.49 -4.23
N GLY A 13 33.93 -8.51 -5.14
CA GLY A 13 34.00 -7.11 -4.77
C GLY A 13 32.87 -6.82 -3.80
N ALA A 14 33.22 -6.57 -2.54
CA ALA A 14 32.33 -5.89 -1.62
C ALA A 14 32.01 -4.56 -2.29
N ALA A 15 30.80 -4.47 -2.87
CA ALA A 15 30.31 -3.25 -3.49
C ALA A 15 30.42 -2.14 -2.46
N ARG A 16 31.40 -1.25 -2.63
CA ARG A 16 31.55 0.00 -1.88
C ARG A 16 30.41 0.93 -2.26
N GLY A 17 29.19 0.62 -1.84
CA GLY A 17 28.11 1.59 -1.76
C GLY A 17 28.36 2.47 -0.54
N ALA A 18 29.27 3.44 -0.66
CA ALA A 18 29.62 4.31 0.47
C ALA A 18 29.97 5.75 0.01
N GLY A 19 29.26 6.25 -1.00
CA GLY A 19 29.12 7.69 -1.15
C GLY A 19 28.14 8.24 -0.08
N PRO A 20 28.27 9.49 0.37
CA PRO A 20 27.32 10.11 1.30
C PRO A 20 25.90 10.16 0.70
N GLY A 21 24.87 9.82 1.47
CA GLY A 21 23.45 9.93 1.07
C GLY A 21 22.52 8.89 1.72
N PRO A 22 21.21 9.14 1.74
CA PRO A 22 20.24 8.32 2.46
C PRO A 22 19.95 6.97 1.76
N TYR A 23 19.73 5.93 2.54
CA TYR A 23 19.20 4.66 2.04
C TYR A 23 17.70 4.76 1.75
N TYR A 24 17.16 3.77 1.04
CA TYR A 24 15.71 3.66 0.87
C TYR A 24 15.25 2.21 0.76
N PHE A 25 13.98 2.00 1.09
CA PHE A 25 13.26 0.79 0.77
C PHE A 25 11.92 1.11 0.13
N ILE A 26 11.46 0.19 -0.72
CA ILE A 26 10.14 0.24 -1.32
C ILE A 26 9.40 -1.03 -0.94
N ALA A 27 8.23 -0.88 -0.31
CA ALA A 27 7.34 -1.97 0.03
C ALA A 27 6.14 -1.99 -0.93
N VAL A 28 5.80 -3.16 -1.45
CA VAL A 28 4.60 -3.36 -2.29
C VAL A 28 3.60 -4.17 -1.49
N GLN A 29 2.46 -3.56 -1.15
CA GLN A 29 1.35 -4.15 -0.41
C GLN A 29 0.42 -4.88 -1.36
N ASN A 30 0.38 -6.21 -1.25
CA ASN A 30 -0.47 -7.10 -2.05
C ASN A 30 -1.66 -7.57 -1.20
N GLY A 31 -2.63 -6.68 -1.05
CA GLY A 31 -3.84 -6.85 -0.24
C GLY A 31 -4.86 -7.83 -0.78
N SER A 32 -5.89 -8.10 0.02
CA SER A 32 -6.94 -9.03 -0.37
C SER A 32 -8.11 -8.33 -1.08
N TYR A 33 -8.66 -9.02 -2.07
CA TYR A 33 -9.85 -8.68 -2.85
C TYR A 33 -11.00 -9.61 -2.48
N ASN A 34 -11.31 -9.71 -1.17
CA ASN A 34 -12.35 -10.58 -0.64
C ASN A 34 -13.75 -9.95 -0.78
N PHE A 35 -14.18 -9.70 -2.02
CA PHE A 35 -15.51 -9.21 -2.37
C PHE A 35 -15.92 -9.66 -3.78
N ALA A 36 -17.20 -9.50 -4.12
CA ALA A 36 -17.72 -9.87 -5.42
C ALA A 36 -16.98 -9.14 -6.56
N GLY A 37 -16.44 -9.91 -7.52
CA GLY A 37 -15.59 -9.39 -8.61
C GLY A 37 -14.12 -9.19 -8.25
N GLY A 38 -13.71 -9.57 -7.03
CA GLY A 38 -12.34 -9.40 -6.56
C GLY A 38 -11.29 -10.27 -7.26
N GLU A 39 -11.68 -11.41 -7.84
CA GLU A 39 -10.75 -12.28 -8.59
C GLU A 39 -10.16 -11.59 -9.83
N ALA A 40 -10.99 -10.90 -10.61
CA ALA A 40 -10.53 -10.13 -11.76
C ALA A 40 -9.56 -9.01 -11.32
N GLN A 41 -9.85 -8.36 -10.20
CA GLN A 41 -8.97 -7.32 -9.65
C GLN A 41 -7.66 -7.91 -9.10
N LEU A 42 -7.68 -9.11 -8.53
CA LEU A 42 -6.47 -9.82 -8.12
C LEU A 42 -5.57 -10.10 -9.32
N GLU A 43 -6.13 -10.56 -10.44
CA GLU A 43 -5.37 -10.81 -11.67
C GLU A 43 -4.76 -9.51 -12.24
N GLU A 44 -5.56 -8.45 -12.35
CA GLU A 44 -5.06 -7.13 -12.82
C GLU A 44 -3.97 -6.58 -11.91
N SER A 45 -4.13 -6.76 -10.60
CA SER A 45 -3.16 -6.33 -9.60
C SER A 45 -1.88 -7.14 -9.65
N TYR A 46 -1.98 -8.44 -9.92
CA TYR A 46 -0.81 -9.29 -10.17
C TYR A 46 -0.05 -8.84 -11.42
N LYS A 47 -0.74 -8.47 -12.51
CA LYS A 47 -0.08 -7.88 -13.70
C LYS A 47 0.62 -6.56 -13.38
N ALA A 48 0.01 -5.71 -12.55
CA ALA A 48 0.65 -4.49 -12.08
C ALA A 48 1.91 -4.79 -11.23
N LEU A 49 1.85 -5.79 -10.33
CA LEU A 49 2.99 -6.28 -9.55
C LEU A 49 4.14 -6.74 -10.47
N GLN A 50 3.86 -7.55 -11.48
CA GLN A 50 4.86 -8.00 -12.45
C GLN A 50 5.54 -6.79 -13.14
N GLY A 51 4.76 -5.78 -13.52
CA GLY A 51 5.29 -4.55 -14.08
C GLY A 51 6.17 -3.76 -13.09
N MET A 52 5.77 -3.66 -11.83
CA MET A 52 6.53 -2.98 -10.78
C MET A 52 7.87 -3.67 -10.53
N VAL A 53 7.86 -5.00 -10.43
CA VAL A 53 9.08 -5.82 -10.25
C VAL A 53 10.00 -5.70 -11.46
N LYS A 54 9.46 -5.76 -12.68
CA LYS A 54 10.24 -5.56 -13.92
C LYS A 54 10.95 -4.21 -13.94
N LEU A 55 10.24 -3.13 -13.59
CA LEU A 55 10.80 -1.79 -13.55
C LEU A 55 11.87 -1.64 -12.47
N ALA A 56 11.66 -2.21 -11.28
CA ALA A 56 12.63 -2.18 -10.20
C ALA A 56 13.92 -2.93 -10.57
N ASN A 57 13.78 -4.12 -11.17
CA ASN A 57 14.91 -4.91 -11.67
C ASN A 57 15.74 -4.15 -12.72
N ALA A 58 15.08 -3.44 -13.64
CA ALA A 58 15.77 -2.62 -14.65
C ALA A 58 16.64 -1.49 -14.06
N GLN A 59 16.48 -1.19 -12.78
CA GLN A 59 17.21 -0.13 -12.05
C GLN A 59 17.99 -0.68 -10.85
N ASN A 60 18.14 -2.01 -10.75
CA ASN A 60 18.78 -2.70 -9.62
C ASN A 60 18.18 -2.34 -8.24
N VAL A 61 16.89 -1.96 -8.23
CA VAL A 61 16.15 -1.62 -7.01
C VAL A 61 15.52 -2.88 -6.43
N ARG A 62 15.80 -3.13 -5.15
CA ARG A 62 15.22 -4.23 -4.38
C ARG A 62 13.89 -3.77 -3.78
N LEU A 63 12.93 -4.68 -3.76
CA LEU A 63 11.58 -4.45 -3.27
C LEU A 63 11.31 -5.38 -2.09
N THR A 64 10.46 -4.95 -1.17
CA THR A 64 9.84 -5.83 -0.16
C THR A 64 8.40 -6.10 -0.58
N LEU A 65 8.12 -7.30 -1.05
CA LEU A 65 6.81 -7.72 -1.57
C LEU A 65 6.00 -8.33 -0.41
N LEU A 66 5.02 -7.58 0.09
CA LEU A 66 4.22 -7.95 1.25
C LEU A 66 2.93 -8.61 0.76
N PHE A 67 2.73 -9.90 1.05
CA PHE A 67 1.60 -10.68 0.54
C PHE A 67 0.56 -10.99 1.61
N SER A 68 -0.70 -10.88 1.22
CA SER A 68 -1.83 -11.49 1.93
C SER A 68 -1.98 -12.97 1.54
N PRO A 69 -2.67 -13.80 2.35
CA PRO A 69 -2.92 -15.21 2.04
C PRO A 69 -3.60 -15.43 0.68
N GLN A 70 -4.49 -14.53 0.25
CA GLN A 70 -5.13 -14.65 -1.07
C GLN A 70 -4.11 -14.64 -2.21
N TYR A 71 -3.08 -13.79 -2.13
CA TYR A 71 -1.99 -13.78 -3.09
C TYR A 71 -1.14 -15.06 -3.00
N ALA A 72 -0.93 -15.60 -1.81
CA ALA A 72 -0.19 -16.84 -1.64
C ALA A 72 -0.88 -18.02 -2.31
N PHE A 73 -2.18 -18.20 -2.09
CA PHE A 73 -2.97 -19.21 -2.80
C PHE A 73 -2.98 -18.98 -4.31
N TYR A 74 -3.12 -17.73 -4.74
CA TYR A 74 -3.07 -17.38 -6.15
C TYR A 74 -1.73 -17.80 -6.75
N ILE A 75 -0.60 -17.33 -6.24
CA ILE A 75 0.74 -17.68 -6.74
C ILE A 75 0.96 -19.21 -6.72
N ALA A 76 0.66 -19.87 -5.60
CA ALA A 76 0.88 -21.30 -5.43
C ALA A 76 0.04 -22.18 -6.37
N SER A 77 -1.10 -21.68 -6.85
CA SER A 77 -1.99 -22.44 -7.73
C SER A 77 -1.48 -22.60 -9.17
N ALA A 78 -0.38 -21.95 -9.58
CA ALA A 78 0.27 -22.29 -10.86
C ALA A 78 1.81 -22.30 -10.76
N PRO A 79 2.49 -23.36 -11.27
CA PRO A 79 3.94 -23.47 -11.25
C PRO A 79 4.68 -22.27 -11.86
N VAL A 80 4.15 -21.69 -12.94
CA VAL A 80 4.75 -20.53 -13.61
C VAL A 80 4.84 -19.31 -12.68
N ARG A 81 3.84 -19.08 -11.82
CA ARG A 81 3.86 -17.97 -10.86
C ARG A 81 4.84 -18.23 -9.71
N LEU A 82 4.96 -19.49 -9.28
CA LEU A 82 5.98 -19.88 -8.30
C LEU A 82 7.40 -19.72 -8.85
N GLU A 83 7.64 -20.11 -10.10
CA GLU A 83 8.93 -19.90 -10.76
C GLU A 83 9.26 -18.41 -10.89
N GLU A 84 8.26 -17.59 -11.27
CA GLU A 84 8.40 -16.15 -11.33
C GLU A 84 8.77 -15.54 -9.95
N LEU A 85 8.06 -15.92 -8.89
CA LEU A 85 8.38 -15.51 -7.51
C LEU A 85 9.81 -15.90 -7.12
N ASN A 86 10.23 -17.11 -7.47
CA ASN A 86 11.60 -17.57 -7.22
C ASN A 86 12.63 -16.73 -8.01
N GLY A 87 12.30 -16.31 -9.23
CA GLY A 87 13.08 -15.34 -9.99
C GLY A 87 13.19 -13.99 -9.26
N TRP A 88 12.09 -13.51 -8.68
CA TRP A 88 12.10 -12.26 -7.90
C TRP A 88 13.00 -12.36 -6.67
N LYS A 89 12.95 -13.48 -5.94
CA LYS A 89 13.84 -13.77 -4.80
C LYS A 89 15.31 -13.79 -5.23
N LYS A 90 15.64 -14.45 -6.35
CA LYS A 90 17.00 -14.48 -6.92
C LYS A 90 17.52 -13.10 -7.29
N ASN A 91 16.65 -12.19 -7.72
CA ASN A 91 16.99 -10.80 -8.01
C ASN A 91 17.11 -9.92 -6.74
N GLY A 92 16.96 -10.51 -5.55
CA GLY A 92 17.15 -9.83 -4.27
C GLY A 92 15.91 -9.09 -3.76
N HIS A 93 14.73 -9.37 -4.30
CA HIS A 93 13.47 -8.94 -3.67
C HIS A 93 13.19 -9.78 -2.43
N GLU A 94 12.63 -9.14 -1.41
CA GLU A 94 12.22 -9.76 -0.16
C GLU A 94 10.73 -10.13 -0.21
N ILE A 95 10.35 -11.27 0.37
CA ILE A 95 8.97 -11.67 0.57
C ILE A 95 8.61 -11.39 2.04
N GLY A 96 7.47 -10.75 2.27
CA GLY A 96 6.98 -10.44 3.60
C GLY A 96 5.46 -10.60 3.72
N ALA A 97 4.93 -10.35 4.91
CA ALA A 97 3.52 -10.53 5.21
C ALA A 97 2.73 -9.21 5.13
N TYR A 98 1.53 -9.24 4.56
CA TYR A 98 0.58 -8.13 4.58
C TYR A 98 -0.75 -8.58 5.15
N HIS A 99 -1.14 -8.00 6.28
CA HIS A 99 -2.41 -8.30 6.93
C HIS A 99 -3.26 -7.05 6.98
N GLN A 100 -4.54 -7.19 6.66
CA GLN A 100 -5.52 -6.12 6.85
C GLN A 100 -6.59 -6.63 7.80
N GLY A 101 -6.66 -6.09 9.00
CA GLY A 101 -7.53 -6.63 10.05
C GLY A 101 -9.04 -6.48 9.79
N PRO A 102 -9.90 -7.07 10.64
CA PRO A 102 -11.34 -7.14 10.42
C PRO A 102 -12.07 -5.81 10.24
N ALA A 103 -11.52 -4.71 10.77
CA ALA A 103 -12.06 -3.36 10.58
C ALA A 103 -11.89 -2.83 9.14
N SER A 104 -11.03 -3.45 8.33
CA SER A 104 -10.84 -3.10 6.93
C SER A 104 -11.97 -3.63 6.06
N ARG A 105 -12.37 -2.85 5.04
CA ARG A 105 -13.25 -3.35 3.98
C ARG A 105 -12.58 -4.47 3.17
N ALA A 106 -11.26 -4.41 3.04
CA ALA A 106 -10.42 -5.40 2.37
C ALA A 106 -9.81 -6.40 3.36
N TRP A 107 -10.59 -6.79 4.39
CA TRP A 107 -10.13 -7.79 5.35
C TRP A 107 -9.78 -9.10 4.65
N ASP A 108 -8.62 -9.64 4.99
CA ASP A 108 -8.09 -10.88 4.42
C ASP A 108 -8.79 -12.16 4.92
N GLY A 109 -9.65 -12.05 5.93
CA GLY A 109 -10.45 -13.16 6.46
C GLY A 109 -9.82 -13.86 7.67
N TYR A 110 -8.70 -13.37 8.20
CA TYR A 110 -8.01 -13.96 9.34
C TYR A 110 -8.12 -13.08 10.58
N SER A 111 -8.37 -13.69 11.75
CA SER A 111 -8.38 -13.00 13.04
C SER A 111 -8.36 -14.01 14.19
N ASP A 112 -7.70 -13.65 15.28
CA ASP A 112 -7.75 -14.31 16.58
C ASP A 112 -8.87 -13.76 17.49
N LEU A 113 -9.64 -12.77 17.04
CA LEU A 113 -10.73 -12.21 17.83
C LEU A 113 -11.84 -13.24 18.06
N PRO A 114 -12.45 -13.26 19.26
CA PRO A 114 -13.66 -14.04 19.51
C PRO A 114 -14.77 -13.67 18.52
N ALA A 115 -15.56 -14.66 18.09
CA ALA A 115 -16.63 -14.48 17.09
C ALA A 115 -17.60 -13.33 17.42
N LYS A 116 -17.88 -13.09 18.71
CA LYS A 116 -18.72 -11.98 19.17
C LYS A 116 -18.09 -10.61 18.87
N ASP A 117 -16.79 -10.46 19.14
CA ASP A 117 -16.06 -9.20 18.95
C ASP A 117 -15.85 -8.93 17.46
N LEU A 118 -15.55 -9.98 16.71
CA LEU A 118 -15.48 -9.94 15.25
C LEU A 118 -16.81 -9.48 14.64
N ALA A 119 -17.93 -10.10 15.04
CA ALA A 119 -19.26 -9.71 14.57
C ALA A 119 -19.58 -8.24 14.91
N ALA A 120 -19.18 -7.77 16.09
CA ALA A 120 -19.36 -6.36 16.47
C ALA A 120 -18.55 -5.40 15.58
N ILE A 121 -17.29 -5.71 15.28
CA ILE A 121 -16.43 -4.90 14.40
C ILE A 121 -16.98 -4.88 12.97
N ARG A 122 -17.41 -6.05 12.47
CA ARG A 122 -17.95 -6.22 11.12
C ARG A 122 -19.39 -5.73 10.95
N LYS A 123 -20.09 -5.45 12.05
CA LYS A 123 -21.54 -5.16 12.10
C LYS A 123 -22.38 -6.31 11.53
N GLU A 124 -21.94 -7.53 11.81
CA GLU A 124 -22.59 -8.77 11.40
C GLU A 124 -23.32 -9.40 12.59
N LYS A 125 -24.20 -10.37 12.32
CA LYS A 125 -24.91 -11.08 13.40
C LYS A 125 -23.91 -11.96 14.19
N PRO A 126 -23.98 -11.97 15.53
CA PRO A 126 -23.19 -12.93 16.33
C PRO A 126 -23.50 -14.37 15.92
N GLY A 127 -22.50 -15.25 15.99
CA GLY A 127 -22.65 -16.67 15.61
C GLY A 127 -22.26 -16.99 14.17
N GLY A 128 -21.53 -16.10 13.49
CA GLY A 128 -20.85 -16.42 12.23
C GLY A 128 -19.88 -17.59 12.37
N ARG A 129 -19.51 -18.23 11.24
CA ARG A 129 -18.53 -19.32 11.24
C ARG A 129 -17.22 -18.87 11.88
N PRO A 130 -16.52 -19.76 12.62
CA PRO A 130 -15.17 -19.48 13.07
C PRO A 130 -14.30 -19.05 11.88
N VAL A 131 -13.46 -18.05 12.10
CA VAL A 131 -12.47 -17.61 11.12
C VAL A 131 -11.09 -18.11 11.50
N PRO A 132 -10.23 -18.42 10.52
CA PRO A 132 -8.86 -18.83 10.78
C PRO A 132 -8.08 -17.74 11.54
N GLY A 133 -7.16 -18.14 12.41
CA GLY A 133 -6.33 -17.24 13.21
C GLY A 133 -4.98 -16.95 12.57
N HIS A 134 -4.05 -16.39 13.36
CA HIS A 134 -2.70 -16.11 12.89
C HIS A 134 -1.92 -17.37 12.45
N GLN A 135 -2.17 -18.53 13.06
CA GLN A 135 -1.45 -19.76 12.71
C GLN A 135 -1.74 -20.17 11.27
N GLU A 136 -3.03 -20.19 10.89
CA GLU A 136 -3.46 -20.47 9.54
C GLU A 136 -3.06 -19.38 8.55
N TYR A 137 -3.03 -18.11 8.99
CA TYR A 137 -2.55 -16.99 8.19
C TYR A 137 -1.09 -17.20 7.76
N PHE A 138 -0.20 -17.52 8.70
CA PHE A 138 1.22 -17.73 8.37
C PHE A 138 1.44 -19.04 7.62
N ALA A 139 0.72 -20.11 7.97
CA ALA A 139 0.74 -21.36 7.22
C ALA A 139 0.37 -21.17 5.73
N ALA A 140 -0.56 -20.26 5.43
CA ALA A 140 -0.91 -19.93 4.04
C ALA A 140 0.24 -19.22 3.31
N LEU A 141 1.09 -18.47 4.01
CA LEU A 141 2.24 -17.76 3.44
C LEU A 141 3.51 -18.62 3.36
N ASP A 142 3.61 -19.70 4.14
CA ASP A 142 4.78 -20.61 4.17
C ASP A 142 5.14 -21.16 2.78
N GLY A 143 4.14 -21.32 1.91
CA GLY A 143 4.34 -21.75 0.51
C GLY A 143 5.12 -20.75 -0.35
N LEU A 144 5.21 -19.49 0.07
CA LEU A 144 6.00 -18.44 -0.61
C LEU A 144 7.37 -18.25 0.05
N GLU A 145 7.36 -18.13 1.39
CA GLU A 145 8.54 -17.93 2.22
C GLU A 145 8.23 -18.38 3.65
N PRO A 146 8.87 -19.45 4.17
CA PRO A 146 8.63 -19.92 5.53
C PRO A 146 9.29 -19.05 6.61
N ASP A 147 10.35 -18.30 6.30
CA ASP A 147 11.06 -17.43 7.26
C ASP A 147 10.74 -15.95 7.03
N LEU A 148 9.47 -15.58 7.20
CA LEU A 148 8.98 -14.20 7.02
C LEU A 148 9.53 -13.27 8.09
N LYS A 149 10.42 -12.36 7.68
CA LYS A 149 11.06 -11.40 8.58
C LYS A 149 10.40 -10.03 8.59
N ALA A 150 9.87 -9.61 7.44
CA ALA A 150 9.23 -8.32 7.25
C ALA A 150 7.72 -8.42 7.12
N GLY A 151 7.02 -7.42 7.63
CA GLY A 151 5.57 -7.34 7.65
C GLY A 151 5.02 -5.93 7.61
N CYS A 152 3.74 -5.87 7.25
CA CYS A 152 2.88 -4.72 7.46
C CYS A 152 1.53 -5.23 7.97
N MET A 153 1.36 -5.16 9.28
CA MET A 153 0.14 -5.62 9.95
C MET A 153 -0.81 -4.44 10.18
N GLU A 154 -1.72 -4.21 9.24
CA GLU A 154 -2.76 -3.17 9.34
C GLU A 154 -3.94 -3.62 10.21
N ASP A 155 -3.66 -3.93 11.47
CA ASP A 155 -4.67 -4.17 12.52
C ASP A 155 -4.39 -3.25 13.73
N ARG A 156 -5.44 -2.91 14.47
CA ARG A 156 -5.36 -2.12 15.71
C ARG A 156 -6.12 -2.75 16.88
N THR A 157 -6.90 -3.78 16.61
CA THR A 157 -7.83 -4.42 17.52
C THR A 157 -7.35 -5.79 17.95
N ASP A 158 -6.79 -6.57 17.04
CA ASP A 158 -6.38 -7.95 17.30
C ASP A 158 -4.95 -8.04 17.85
N LYS A 159 -4.81 -7.77 19.15
CA LYS A 159 -3.50 -7.79 19.82
C LYS A 159 -2.83 -9.17 19.78
N LYS A 160 -3.61 -10.25 19.80
CA LYS A 160 -3.08 -11.61 19.75
C LYS A 160 -2.45 -11.86 18.39
N PHE A 161 -3.16 -11.52 17.32
CA PHE A 161 -2.63 -11.60 15.96
C PHE A 161 -1.38 -10.73 15.78
N LEU A 162 -1.42 -9.47 16.25
CA LEU A 162 -0.29 -8.53 16.16
C LEU A 162 0.96 -9.00 16.93
N THR A 163 0.81 -9.84 17.96
CA THR A 163 1.96 -10.41 18.68
C THR A 163 2.73 -11.40 17.80
N ALA A 164 2.02 -12.14 16.93
CA ALA A 164 2.58 -13.10 15.99
C ALA A 164 3.15 -12.45 14.71
N SER A 165 3.10 -11.11 14.58
CA SER A 165 3.65 -10.39 13.42
C SER A 165 5.13 -10.73 13.15
N PRO A 166 5.67 -10.44 11.95
CA PRO A 166 7.10 -10.50 11.70
C PRO A 166 7.91 -9.58 12.63
N VAL A 167 9.23 -9.80 12.67
CA VAL A 167 10.15 -9.03 13.54
C VAL A 167 10.29 -7.58 13.04
N TYR A 168 10.30 -7.38 11.73
CA TYR A 168 10.44 -6.07 11.09
C TYR A 168 9.09 -5.58 10.57
N GLU A 169 8.61 -4.45 11.08
CA GLU A 169 7.29 -3.90 10.75
C GLU A 169 7.39 -2.50 10.16
N ILE A 170 6.56 -2.22 9.15
CA ILE A 170 6.49 -0.88 8.52
C ILE A 170 5.14 -0.17 8.73
N CYS A 171 4.12 -0.89 9.25
CA CYS A 171 2.76 -0.37 9.43
C CYS A 171 2.33 -0.22 10.89
N GLY A 172 3.23 -0.54 11.82
CA GLY A 172 2.98 -0.44 13.25
C GLY A 172 2.54 0.96 13.68
N GLY A 173 1.73 1.04 14.75
CA GLY A 173 1.30 2.32 15.33
C GLY A 173 2.45 3.24 15.73
N LEU A 174 3.64 2.68 15.97
CA LEU A 174 4.88 3.40 16.21
C LEU A 174 5.46 4.06 14.95
N SER A 175 5.34 3.50 13.75
CA SER A 175 5.80 4.14 12.49
C SER A 175 5.22 5.53 12.26
N ARG A 176 4.03 5.81 12.81
CA ARG A 176 3.40 7.14 12.75
C ARG A 176 3.96 8.15 13.75
N ASN A 177 4.65 7.68 14.79
CA ASN A 177 5.23 8.47 15.88
C ASN A 177 6.77 8.41 15.93
N ILE A 178 7.42 7.63 15.05
CA ILE A 178 8.88 7.67 14.79
C ILE A 178 9.23 8.88 13.88
N ALA A 179 8.27 9.76 13.63
CA ALA A 179 8.53 11.09 13.12
C ALA A 179 9.56 11.77 14.03
N VAL A 180 10.65 12.20 13.41
CA VAL A 180 11.70 13.13 13.88
C VAL A 180 11.21 13.98 15.05
N GLU A 181 12.06 14.20 16.06
CA GLU A 181 11.78 15.12 17.19
C GLU A 181 11.44 16.56 16.77
N SER A 182 11.51 16.87 15.47
CA SER A 182 11.12 18.14 14.88
C SER A 182 9.61 18.30 14.75
N GLU A 183 9.16 19.55 14.90
CA GLU A 183 7.77 19.97 14.86
C GLU A 183 7.05 19.44 13.61
N LYS A 184 6.04 18.57 13.83
CA LYS A 184 5.06 18.07 12.83
C LYS A 184 5.62 18.00 11.40
N PRO A 185 6.39 16.95 11.05
CA PRO A 185 6.82 16.78 9.67
C PRO A 185 5.62 16.80 8.73
N GLY A 186 5.78 17.46 7.58
CA GLY A 186 4.80 17.42 6.50
C GLY A 186 4.46 15.99 6.09
N ALA A 187 3.37 15.78 5.33
CA ALA A 187 2.82 14.45 5.07
C ALA A 187 3.84 13.40 4.58
N GLY A 188 4.84 13.83 3.78
CA GLY A 188 5.92 12.97 3.26
C GLY A 188 7.02 12.63 4.29
N GLY A 189 7.22 13.44 5.33
CA GLY A 189 8.22 13.17 6.36
C GLY A 189 7.93 11.92 7.19
N ARG A 190 6.74 11.33 7.04
CA ARG A 190 6.36 10.03 7.64
C ARG A 190 7.11 8.83 7.04
N GLY A 191 7.86 9.02 5.96
CA GLY A 191 8.73 7.99 5.40
C GLY A 191 10.14 7.99 6.01
N ILE A 192 10.51 9.01 6.78
CA ILE A 192 11.88 9.21 7.27
C ILE A 192 12.16 8.31 8.48
N SER A 193 13.23 7.52 8.39
CA SER A 193 13.79 6.72 9.48
C SER A 193 15.23 7.14 9.76
N GLU A 194 15.45 7.90 10.83
CA GLU A 194 16.81 8.21 11.33
C GLU A 194 17.38 7.05 12.19
N PHE A 195 16.48 6.23 12.73
CA PHE A 195 16.79 5.08 13.56
C PHE A 195 15.72 3.99 13.37
N ILE A 196 16.04 2.77 13.77
CA ILE A 196 15.09 1.66 13.89
C ILE A 196 14.48 1.74 15.30
N ALA A 197 13.16 1.86 15.39
CA ALA A 197 12.51 1.85 16.68
C ALA A 197 12.33 0.40 17.17
N VAL A 198 12.79 0.13 18.37
CA VAL A 198 12.71 -1.19 19.01
C VAL A 198 11.62 -1.16 20.07
N SER A 199 10.73 -2.14 20.05
CA SER A 199 9.65 -2.30 21.01
C SER A 199 9.45 -3.77 21.40
N GLY A 200 8.67 -4.01 22.45
CA GLY A 200 8.47 -5.35 23.00
C GLY A 200 9.41 -5.69 24.17
N GLY A 201 9.27 -6.90 24.70
CA GLY A 201 10.06 -7.44 25.81
C GLY A 201 11.03 -8.53 25.37
N ALA A 202 11.68 -9.19 26.33
CA ALA A 202 12.71 -10.22 26.09
C ALA A 202 12.28 -11.37 25.17
N GLN A 203 10.97 -11.64 25.04
CA GLN A 203 10.42 -12.75 24.25
C GLN A 203 9.91 -12.35 22.86
N SER A 204 9.72 -11.06 22.57
CA SER A 204 9.16 -10.61 21.28
C SER A 204 9.63 -9.20 20.94
N VAL A 205 10.86 -9.08 20.47
CA VAL A 205 11.41 -7.80 20.02
C VAL A 205 10.85 -7.47 18.63
N LYS A 206 10.27 -6.28 18.50
CA LYS A 206 9.78 -5.71 17.24
C LYS A 206 10.64 -4.54 16.86
N LYS A 207 11.05 -4.51 15.60
CA LYS A 207 11.83 -3.42 15.01
C LYS A 207 10.97 -2.75 13.94
N THR A 208 10.87 -1.43 14.03
CA THR A 208 9.93 -0.67 13.22
C THR A 208 10.66 0.40 12.42
N LEU A 209 10.33 0.46 11.13
CA LEU A 209 10.77 1.51 10.21
C LEU A 209 9.59 2.40 9.83
N ALA A 210 9.87 3.67 9.57
CA ALA A 210 8.88 4.61 9.07
C ALA A 210 8.61 4.33 7.58
N CYS A 211 7.36 4.49 7.17
CA CYS A 211 6.94 4.25 5.80
C CYS A 211 5.79 5.19 5.42
N PHE A 212 5.93 5.83 4.27
CA PHE A 212 4.90 6.71 3.71
C PHE A 212 4.28 6.08 2.47
N HIS A 213 2.97 6.28 2.30
CA HIS A 213 2.20 5.78 1.16
C HIS A 213 1.87 6.92 0.18
N PRO A 214 2.74 7.22 -0.79
CA PRO A 214 2.52 8.30 -1.76
C PRO A 214 1.64 7.82 -2.92
N ALA A 215 0.35 7.57 -2.65
CA ALA A 215 -0.59 6.98 -3.62
C ALA A 215 -1.00 7.90 -4.78
N ASP A 216 -0.74 9.20 -4.70
CA ASP A 216 -1.15 10.19 -5.69
C ASP A 216 -0.03 11.19 -6.01
N LYS A 217 -0.30 12.11 -6.95
CA LYS A 217 0.67 13.13 -7.36
C LYS A 217 1.16 13.98 -6.19
N ALA A 218 0.27 14.41 -5.29
CA ALA A 218 0.65 15.25 -4.17
C ALA A 218 1.50 14.47 -3.14
N GLY A 219 1.16 13.21 -2.89
CA GLY A 219 1.94 12.29 -2.08
C GLY A 219 3.34 12.07 -2.66
N ILE A 220 3.44 11.85 -3.97
CA ILE A 220 4.73 11.68 -4.64
C ILE A 220 5.60 12.92 -4.51
N GLU A 221 5.07 14.12 -4.75
CA GLU A 221 5.85 15.36 -4.60
C GLU A 221 6.26 15.58 -3.13
N ALA A 222 5.39 15.27 -2.17
CA ALA A 222 5.75 15.32 -0.75
C ALA A 222 6.85 14.32 -0.38
N ALA A 223 6.83 13.12 -0.97
CA ALA A 223 7.86 12.10 -0.77
C ALA A 223 9.21 12.53 -1.35
N LYS A 224 9.21 13.05 -2.59
CA LYS A 224 10.42 13.59 -3.25
C LYS A 224 11.04 14.71 -2.44
N LEU A 225 10.22 15.67 -2.00
CA LEU A 225 10.69 16.80 -1.18
C LEU A 225 11.32 16.31 0.13
N SER A 226 10.68 15.35 0.80
CA SER A 226 11.18 14.80 2.06
C SER A 226 12.48 14.02 1.87
N PHE A 227 12.58 13.21 0.81
CA PHE A 227 13.79 12.44 0.50
C PHE A 227 14.96 13.33 0.12
N SER A 228 14.75 14.35 -0.72
CA SER A 228 15.79 15.30 -1.13
C SER A 228 16.36 16.11 0.05
N GLY A 229 15.61 16.23 1.15
CA GLY A 229 16.06 16.87 2.38
C GLY A 229 16.91 15.97 3.29
N LEU A 230 17.03 14.67 3.00
CA LEU A 230 17.80 13.74 3.82
C LEU A 230 19.28 13.72 3.43
N SER A 231 20.15 13.96 4.41
CA SER A 231 21.59 13.75 4.28
C SER A 231 22.02 12.33 4.65
N ASP A 232 21.30 11.68 5.58
CA ASP A 232 21.55 10.35 6.10
C ASP A 232 20.22 9.67 6.51
N GLY A 233 20.30 8.42 6.97
CA GLY A 233 19.16 7.63 7.41
C GLY A 233 18.56 6.80 6.27
N ALA A 234 17.28 6.45 6.39
CA ALA A 234 16.55 5.76 5.35
C ALA A 234 15.17 6.37 5.10
N TYR A 235 14.69 6.26 3.87
CA TYR A 235 13.32 6.60 3.52
C TYR A 235 12.52 5.37 3.08
N GLY A 236 11.36 5.17 3.69
CA GLY A 236 10.41 4.11 3.34
C GLY A 236 9.24 4.62 2.51
N ALA A 237 9.00 4.00 1.37
CA ALA A 237 7.79 4.21 0.57
C ALA A 237 7.00 2.91 0.42
N SER A 238 5.66 2.97 0.54
CA SER A 238 4.77 1.85 0.26
C SER A 238 3.80 2.15 -0.88
N PHE A 239 3.55 1.15 -1.71
CA PHE A 239 2.60 1.19 -2.82
C PHE A 239 1.73 -0.05 -2.79
N LYS A 240 0.50 0.03 -3.28
CA LYS A 240 -0.30 -1.15 -3.59
C LYS A 240 -0.01 -1.60 -5.01
N SER A 241 0.00 -2.90 -5.23
CA SER A 241 0.13 -3.51 -6.55
C SER A 241 -1.14 -3.34 -7.40
N SER A 242 -1.67 -2.12 -7.53
CA SER A 242 -2.87 -1.85 -8.31
C SER A 242 -2.55 -1.02 -9.56
N PRO A 243 -3.34 -1.14 -10.65
CA PRO A 243 -3.19 -0.27 -11.82
C PRO A 243 -3.21 1.23 -11.48
N ASN A 244 -4.01 1.63 -10.47
CA ASN A 244 -4.16 3.02 -10.06
C ASN A 244 -2.89 3.61 -9.43
N GLU A 245 -2.09 2.79 -8.74
CA GLU A 245 -0.86 3.26 -8.08
C GLU A 245 0.40 3.03 -8.92
N PHE A 246 0.29 2.33 -10.05
CA PHE A 246 1.41 2.05 -10.93
C PHE A 246 2.12 3.33 -11.41
N GLY A 247 1.36 4.37 -11.74
CA GLY A 247 1.93 5.66 -12.15
C GLY A 247 2.68 6.38 -11.03
N ALA A 248 2.18 6.29 -9.80
CA ALA A 248 2.85 6.85 -8.63
C ALA A 248 4.15 6.10 -8.33
N PHE A 249 4.11 4.76 -8.34
CA PHE A 249 5.29 3.91 -8.22
C PHE A 249 6.35 4.24 -9.28
N TYR A 250 5.95 4.35 -10.55
CA TYR A 250 6.86 4.68 -11.65
C TYR A 250 7.51 6.07 -11.46
N SER A 251 6.73 7.07 -11.02
CA SER A 251 7.23 8.42 -10.76
C SER A 251 8.24 8.45 -9.60
N TRP A 252 7.98 7.69 -8.54
CA TRP A 252 8.90 7.53 -7.43
C TRP A 252 10.20 6.85 -7.85
N LEU A 253 10.10 5.74 -8.59
CA LEU A 253 11.26 4.99 -9.08
C LEU A 253 12.10 5.83 -10.06
N SER A 254 11.46 6.59 -10.94
CA SER A 254 12.13 7.51 -11.87
C SER A 254 12.91 8.60 -11.13
N PHE A 255 12.35 9.12 -10.03
CA PHE A 255 13.05 10.06 -9.16
C PHE A 255 14.26 9.41 -8.48
N LEU A 256 14.11 8.22 -7.91
CA LEU A 256 15.22 7.51 -7.28
C LEU A 256 16.35 7.22 -8.27
N ARG A 257 16.04 6.85 -9.52
CA ARG A 257 17.05 6.67 -10.58
C ARG A 257 17.92 7.90 -10.82
N SER A 258 17.35 9.10 -10.66
CA SER A 258 18.11 10.34 -10.85
C SER A 258 19.13 10.60 -9.73
N ILE A 259 18.96 9.95 -8.57
CA ILE A 259 19.79 10.13 -7.37
C ILE A 259 20.71 8.91 -7.14
N ASP A 260 20.22 7.70 -7.42
CA ASP A 260 20.89 6.42 -7.24
C ASP A 260 20.72 5.56 -8.52
N PRO A 261 21.40 5.93 -9.62
CA PRO A 261 21.20 5.31 -10.94
C PRO A 261 21.58 3.81 -10.97
N GLU A 262 22.42 3.37 -10.04
CA GLU A 262 22.88 1.99 -9.92
C GLU A 262 22.10 1.19 -8.86
N GLY A 263 21.15 1.80 -8.14
CA GLY A 263 20.37 1.12 -7.09
C GLY A 263 21.21 0.70 -5.87
N LEU A 264 22.37 1.31 -5.65
CA LEU A 264 23.32 0.91 -4.60
C LEU A 264 22.81 1.21 -3.19
N ARG A 265 21.88 2.16 -3.05
CA ARG A 265 21.26 2.55 -1.77
C ARG A 265 19.92 1.86 -1.52
N SER A 266 19.40 1.15 -2.51
CA SER A 266 18.21 0.33 -2.35
C SER A 266 18.48 -0.85 -1.40
N ARG A 267 17.61 -1.01 -0.41
CA ARG A 267 17.59 -2.13 0.52
C ARG A 267 16.16 -2.63 0.69
N THR A 268 16.02 -3.89 1.09
CA THR A 268 14.74 -4.41 1.57
C THR A 268 14.55 -4.04 3.05
N VAL A 269 13.35 -4.23 3.59
CA VAL A 269 13.03 -3.91 4.99
C VAL A 269 13.96 -4.67 5.95
N SER A 270 14.11 -5.99 5.77
CA SER A 270 15.01 -6.78 6.62
C SER A 270 16.47 -6.40 6.42
N ALA A 271 16.90 -6.07 5.20
CA ALA A 271 18.28 -5.68 4.95
C ALA A 271 18.66 -4.38 5.68
N LEU A 272 17.74 -3.41 5.78
CA LEU A 272 17.93 -2.20 6.58
C LEU A 272 17.94 -2.51 8.08
N ALA A 273 16.93 -3.25 8.55
CA ALA A 273 16.71 -3.45 9.97
C ALA A 273 17.71 -4.42 10.61
N ALA A 274 18.23 -5.39 9.86
CA ALA A 274 19.24 -6.34 10.31
C ALA A 274 20.67 -5.87 10.01
N GLY A 275 20.86 -5.06 8.96
CA GLY A 275 22.19 -4.70 8.44
C GLY A 275 22.98 -3.71 9.29
N LYS A 276 22.45 -3.28 10.45
CA LYS A 276 23.04 -2.23 11.31
C LYS A 276 23.35 -0.93 10.55
N ILE A 277 22.58 -0.67 9.48
CA ILE A 277 22.69 0.55 8.67
C ILE A 277 22.20 1.75 9.48
N LEU A 278 21.12 1.56 10.22
CA LEU A 278 20.56 2.55 11.13
C LEU A 278 20.82 2.14 12.57
N THR A 279 20.95 3.13 13.45
CA THR A 279 21.01 2.90 14.89
C THR A 279 19.66 2.40 15.40
N GLU A 280 19.67 1.58 16.45
CA GLU A 280 18.45 1.13 17.13
C GLU A 280 18.17 2.05 18.33
N ARG A 281 16.90 2.44 18.52
CA ARG A 281 16.46 3.17 19.71
C ARG A 281 15.21 2.53 20.28
N GLN A 282 15.16 2.40 21.60
CA GLN A 282 13.95 1.92 22.25
C GLN A 282 12.82 2.93 22.03
N ALA A 283 11.68 2.45 21.54
CA ALA A 283 10.48 3.26 21.42
C ALA A 283 10.13 3.77 22.82
N ALA A 284 10.28 5.07 23.05
CA ALA A 284 9.89 5.69 24.31
C ALA A 284 8.44 5.28 24.60
N ALA A 285 8.15 4.83 25.83
CA ALA A 285 6.81 4.48 26.26
C ALA A 285 5.89 5.64 25.88
N ILE A 286 5.03 5.44 24.88
CA ILE A 286 4.15 6.47 24.35
C ILE A 286 3.36 7.00 25.53
N LYS A 287 3.72 8.19 26.04
CA LYS A 287 2.87 8.88 27.01
C LYS A 287 1.53 9.06 26.28
N PRO A 288 0.43 8.51 26.80
CA PRO A 288 -0.85 8.65 26.12
C PRO A 288 -1.08 10.14 25.91
N LEU A 289 -1.30 10.53 24.64
CA LEU A 289 -1.79 11.85 24.30
C LEU A 289 -2.97 12.12 25.25
N LYS A 290 -2.76 13.02 26.21
CA LYS A 290 -3.83 13.46 27.13
C LYS A 290 -5.00 13.81 26.21
N LYS A 291 -6.06 13.01 26.26
CA LYS A 291 -7.33 13.34 25.61
C LYS A 291 -7.61 14.78 26.02
N LYS A 292 -7.51 15.73 25.10
CA LYS A 292 -8.04 17.06 25.34
C LYS A 292 -9.49 16.81 25.74
N LYS A 293 -9.82 17.07 27.02
CA LYS A 293 -11.21 17.09 27.48
C LYS A 293 -11.95 17.90 26.43
N LYS A 294 -12.97 17.31 25.81
CA LYS A 294 -13.98 18.07 25.09
C LYS A 294 -14.44 19.14 26.08
N GLN A 295 -13.99 20.37 25.90
CA GLN A 295 -14.63 21.50 26.53
C GLN A 295 -16.05 21.47 26.00
N SER A 296 -16.99 21.20 26.90
CA SER A 296 -18.41 21.36 26.65
C SER A 296 -18.62 22.80 26.21
N LEU A 297 -18.91 22.99 24.92
CA LEU A 297 -19.53 24.21 24.45
C LEU A 297 -20.84 24.36 25.24
N LYS A 298 -20.93 25.44 26.03
CA LYS A 298 -22.18 25.87 26.65
C LYS A 298 -23.20 26.12 25.53
N PRO A 299 -24.49 25.77 25.72
CA PRO A 299 -25.52 26.16 24.79
C PRO A 299 -25.68 27.69 24.82
N GLU A 300 -25.60 28.30 23.64
CA GLU A 300 -25.99 29.70 23.41
C GLU A 300 -27.52 29.82 23.51
N PRO A 301 -28.05 30.96 24.01
CA PRO A 301 -29.47 31.12 24.26
C PRO A 301 -30.25 31.34 22.96
N GLU A 302 -31.46 30.77 22.91
CA GLU A 302 -32.46 31.01 21.87
C GLU A 302 -32.78 32.51 21.76
N VAL A 303 -32.55 33.07 20.57
CA VAL A 303 -33.02 34.42 20.22
C VAL A 303 -34.26 34.28 19.34
N SER A 304 -35.36 34.74 19.92
CA SER A 304 -36.68 34.96 19.36
C SER A 304 -36.65 35.70 18.02
N THR A 305 -37.32 35.14 17.01
CA THR A 305 -37.66 35.81 15.76
C THR A 305 -38.80 36.79 15.96
N GLN A 306 -38.50 38.10 15.98
CA GLN A 306 -39.46 39.15 15.65
C GLN A 306 -38.82 40.27 14.81
N ASP A 307 -39.64 40.76 13.89
CA ASP A 307 -39.48 41.83 12.89
C ASP A 307 -38.36 42.85 13.08
N VAL A 308 -37.50 42.99 12.06
CA VAL A 308 -36.88 44.27 11.70
C VAL A 308 -36.79 44.41 10.17
N THR A 309 -37.27 45.54 9.70
CA THR A 309 -37.46 46.06 8.35
C THR A 309 -36.19 46.13 7.49
N ARG A 310 -36.36 45.88 6.19
CA ARG A 310 -35.34 46.09 5.14
C ARG A 310 -35.00 47.58 5.02
N GLN A 311 -33.72 47.92 5.19
CA GLN A 311 -33.12 49.13 4.62
C GLN A 311 -32.03 48.75 3.62
N ASP A 312 -32.08 49.42 2.47
CA ASP A 312 -31.28 49.18 1.28
C ASP A 312 -29.80 49.53 1.49
N VAL A 313 -28.92 48.55 1.22
CA VAL A 313 -27.48 48.77 1.11
C VAL A 313 -27.15 49.18 -0.34
N PRO A 314 -26.38 50.26 -0.56
CA PRO A 314 -26.08 50.74 -1.91
C PRO A 314 -25.18 49.77 -2.67
N ARG A 315 -25.62 49.41 -3.88
CA ARG A 315 -24.89 48.50 -4.80
C ARG A 315 -23.64 49.16 -5.35
N LEU A 316 -22.48 48.59 -5.05
CA LEU A 316 -21.20 48.94 -5.67
C LEU A 316 -21.18 48.52 -7.15
N LYS A 317 -20.68 49.40 -8.02
CA LYS A 317 -20.54 49.15 -9.46
C LYS A 317 -19.42 48.12 -9.72
N PRO A 318 -19.63 47.17 -10.66
CA PRO A 318 -18.65 46.13 -10.96
C PRO A 318 -17.39 46.71 -11.64
N VAL A 319 -16.22 46.34 -11.12
CA VAL A 319 -14.91 46.61 -11.73
C VAL A 319 -14.70 45.63 -12.89
N ARG A 320 -14.27 46.14 -14.05
CA ARG A 320 -13.95 45.33 -15.24
C ARG A 320 -12.72 44.45 -14.99
N SER A 321 -12.91 43.14 -14.95
CA SER A 321 -11.84 42.13 -15.03
C SER A 321 -11.16 42.18 -16.40
N PHE A 322 -9.82 42.11 -16.40
CA PHE A 322 -8.95 42.10 -17.58
C PHE A 322 -8.72 40.68 -18.16
N TYR A 323 -9.36 39.64 -17.60
CA TYR A 323 -9.37 38.30 -18.17
C TYR A 323 -10.76 37.98 -18.73
N GLY A 324 -10.78 37.59 -20.00
CA GLY A 324 -11.97 37.40 -20.83
C GLY A 324 -13.01 36.43 -20.28
N LYS A 325 -14.26 36.60 -20.74
CA LYS A 325 -15.44 35.80 -20.40
C LYS A 325 -15.17 34.29 -20.51
N VAL A 326 -15.09 33.62 -19.36
CA VAL A 326 -15.16 32.17 -19.28
C VAL A 326 -16.63 31.75 -19.17
N GLY A 327 -17.12 31.15 -20.25
CA GLY A 327 -18.06 30.03 -20.29
C GLY A 327 -19.35 30.13 -19.46
N LYS A 328 -20.43 30.57 -20.12
CA LYS A 328 -21.78 30.11 -19.77
C LYS A 328 -21.81 28.57 -19.91
N MET A 329 -22.04 27.85 -18.82
CA MET A 329 -22.50 26.46 -18.90
C MET A 329 -23.87 26.44 -19.57
N ILE A 330 -23.92 25.99 -20.82
CA ILE A 330 -25.16 25.61 -21.49
C ILE A 330 -25.54 24.25 -20.91
N PHE A 331 -26.63 24.22 -20.14
CA PHE A 331 -27.28 22.96 -19.76
C PHE A 331 -27.80 22.30 -21.05
N GLY A 332 -27.16 21.21 -21.47
CA GLY A 332 -27.70 20.33 -22.50
C GLY A 332 -29.00 19.66 -22.01
N PRO A 333 -29.87 19.20 -22.92
CA PRO A 333 -31.12 18.55 -22.54
C PRO A 333 -30.85 17.28 -21.71
N PRO A 334 -31.79 16.90 -20.83
CA PRO A 334 -31.59 15.83 -19.86
C PRO A 334 -31.25 14.52 -20.57
N ASN A 335 -30.10 13.96 -20.21
CA ASN A 335 -29.64 12.67 -20.71
C ASN A 335 -30.62 11.60 -20.23
N ARG A 336 -31.57 11.19 -21.10
CA ARG A 336 -32.32 9.96 -20.93
C ARG A 336 -31.31 8.84 -20.75
N GLN A 337 -31.45 8.08 -19.68
CA GLN A 337 -30.75 6.82 -19.45
C GLN A 337 -30.67 6.05 -20.77
N ARG A 338 -29.46 5.94 -21.35
CA ARG A 338 -29.23 4.97 -22.42
C ARG A 338 -29.47 3.60 -21.81
N LYS A 339 -30.61 3.00 -22.18
CA LYS A 339 -30.78 1.55 -22.03
C LYS A 339 -29.58 0.90 -22.74
N PRO A 340 -28.97 -0.15 -22.16
CA PRO A 340 -27.95 -0.90 -22.88
C PRO A 340 -28.54 -1.37 -24.21
N ASP A 341 -27.83 -1.10 -25.30
CA ASP A 341 -28.22 -1.52 -26.64
C ASP A 341 -28.39 -3.05 -26.63
N LYS A 342 -29.63 -3.50 -26.83
CA LYS A 342 -30.04 -4.92 -26.88
C LYS A 342 -29.75 -5.51 -28.27
N THR A 343 -28.56 -5.29 -28.79
CA THR A 343 -28.14 -5.82 -30.08
C THR A 343 -26.95 -6.73 -29.83
N GLY A 344 -27.22 -8.03 -29.67
CA GLY A 344 -26.19 -9.06 -29.84
C GLY A 344 -25.67 -9.01 -31.27
N TYR A 345 -24.36 -9.18 -31.44
CA TYR A 345 -23.68 -9.15 -32.73
C TYR A 345 -23.45 -10.58 -33.21
N CYS A 346 -24.24 -11.06 -34.17
CA CYS A 346 -23.95 -12.35 -34.77
C CYS A 346 -22.57 -12.33 -35.47
N GLY A 347 -21.73 -13.33 -35.20
CA GLY A 347 -20.44 -13.56 -35.84
C GLY A 347 -19.22 -13.32 -34.95
N ASP A 348 -19.39 -13.12 -33.64
CA ASP A 348 -18.31 -12.99 -32.67
C ASP A 348 -17.87 -14.33 -32.04
N GLY A 349 -18.55 -15.43 -32.36
CA GLY A 349 -18.25 -16.77 -31.88
C GLY A 349 -18.70 -17.05 -30.45
N ILE A 350 -19.49 -16.18 -29.81
CA ILE A 350 -19.95 -16.34 -28.43
C ILE A 350 -21.48 -16.31 -28.38
N CYS A 351 -22.10 -17.47 -28.12
CA CYS A 351 -23.56 -17.56 -27.95
C CYS A 351 -24.03 -16.93 -26.62
N ASP A 352 -24.45 -15.66 -26.66
CA ASP A 352 -24.84 -14.92 -25.46
C ASP A 352 -26.28 -15.24 -24.96
N ALA A 353 -26.70 -14.61 -23.85
CA ALA A 353 -28.03 -14.85 -23.27
C ALA A 353 -29.19 -14.33 -24.15
N PHE A 354 -28.93 -13.31 -24.97
CA PHE A 354 -29.91 -12.75 -25.90
C PHE A 354 -30.05 -13.66 -27.14
N GLU A 355 -28.96 -14.15 -27.68
CA GLU A 355 -28.95 -15.04 -28.84
C GLU A 355 -29.57 -16.41 -28.53
N ARG A 356 -29.36 -16.92 -27.31
CA ARG A 356 -30.06 -18.11 -26.81
C ARG A 356 -31.57 -17.92 -26.66
N ALA A 357 -32.03 -16.69 -26.41
CA ALA A 357 -33.46 -16.41 -26.25
C ALA A 357 -34.23 -16.34 -27.58
N TYR A 358 -33.53 -16.27 -28.72
CA TYR A 358 -34.13 -16.16 -30.05
C TYR A 358 -33.52 -17.19 -31.01
N ALA A 359 -34.03 -18.42 -30.97
CA ALA A 359 -33.57 -19.52 -31.82
C ALA A 359 -33.59 -19.16 -33.32
N GLY A 360 -32.48 -19.42 -34.01
CA GLY A 360 -32.31 -19.17 -35.45
C GLY A 360 -31.81 -17.78 -35.84
N ARG A 361 -31.58 -16.87 -34.88
CA ARG A 361 -31.16 -15.49 -35.17
C ARG A 361 -29.66 -15.37 -35.48
N CYS A 362 -28.81 -16.10 -34.75
CA CYS A 362 -27.37 -16.19 -34.98
C CYS A 362 -26.93 -17.66 -35.08
N PRO A 363 -27.24 -18.35 -36.21
CA PRO A 363 -26.93 -19.77 -36.35
C PRO A 363 -25.42 -20.08 -36.45
N ARG A 364 -24.56 -19.07 -36.65
CA ARG A 364 -23.11 -19.25 -36.61
C ARG A 364 -22.55 -19.36 -35.20
N ASP A 365 -23.09 -18.58 -34.25
CA ASP A 365 -22.57 -18.51 -32.89
C ASP A 365 -23.27 -19.50 -31.96
N CYS A 366 -24.57 -19.76 -32.18
CA CYS A 366 -25.41 -20.65 -31.37
C CYS A 366 -25.80 -21.97 -32.06
N GLY A 367 -25.34 -22.23 -33.29
CA GLY A 367 -25.75 -23.38 -34.10
C GLY A 367 -24.79 -24.57 -34.08
N GLN A 368 -24.42 -25.04 -32.88
CA GLN A 368 -23.87 -26.39 -32.67
C GLN A 368 -24.72 -27.17 -31.69
#